data_AF-A0A821PIY6-F1
#
_entry.id   AF-A0A821PIY6-F1
#
_cell.length_a   1.000
_cell.length_b   1.000
_cell.length_c   1.000
_cell.angle_alpha   90.00
_cell.angle_beta   90.00
_cell.angle_gamma   90.00
#
_symmetry.space_group_name_H-M   'P 1'
#
loop_
_entity.id
_entity.type
_entity.pdbx_description
1 polymer ?
#
loop_
_entity_poly.entity_id
_entity_poly.type
_entity_poly.pdbx_seq_one_letter_code
_entity_poly.pdbx_strand_id
1 'polypeptide(L)' 'MHSDDAREAVKHGVEGIIVSNHGGRQLDTCQSTIDALPDIMNAISSEVHQIDVHIDGG' A
#
# COMPACT_ATOMS: atom_id res chain seq x y z
N MET A 1 5.62 0.33 1.13
CA MET A 1 5.02 0.71 2.43
C MET A 1 4.80 2.21 2.56
N HIS A 2 5.33 3.05 1.66
CA HIS A 2 5.04 4.48 1.68
C HIS A 2 3.78 4.80 0.87
N SER A 3 3.06 5.82 1.32
CA SER A 3 1.82 6.29 0.72
C SER A 3 2.04 6.97 -0.64
N ASP A 4 3.18 7.63 -0.84
CA ASP A 4 3.53 8.28 -2.12
C ASP A 4 3.71 7.24 -3.24
N ASP A 5 4.29 6.07 -2.94
CA ASP A 5 4.42 4.97 -3.91
C ASP A 5 3.04 4.48 -4.38
N ALA A 6 2.09 4.37 -3.45
CA ALA A 6 0.73 3.93 -3.75
C ALA A 6 -0.02 4.97 -4.61
N ARG A 7 0.17 6.25 -4.30
CA ARG A 7 -0.36 7.36 -5.10
C ARG A 7 0.18 7.34 -6.52
N GLU A 8 1.48 7.13 -6.69
CA GLU A 8 2.09 7.08 -8.02
C GLU A 8 1.61 5.86 -8.82
N ALA A 9 1.52 4.70 -8.18
CA ALA A 9 0.97 3.50 -8.80
C ALA A 9 -0.46 3.73 -9.34
N VAL A 10 -1.31 4.37 -8.54
CA VAL A 10 -2.68 4.75 -8.94
C VAL A 10 -2.68 5.66 -10.17
N LYS A 11 -1.82 6.68 -10.21
CA LYS A 11 -1.71 7.58 -11.38
C LYS A 11 -1.28 6.87 -12.65
N HIS A 12 -0.54 5.76 -12.52
CA HIS A 12 -0.18 4.90 -13.64
C HIS A 12 -1.31 3.98 -14.11
N GLY A 13 -2.49 4.01 -13.46
CA GLY A 13 -3.68 3.28 -13.90
C GLY A 13 -3.66 1.80 -13.58
N VAL A 14 -2.99 1.40 -12.49
CA VAL A 14 -3.01 0.00 -12.02
C VAL A 14 -4.41 -0.41 -11.54
N GLU A 15 -4.74 -1.69 -11.70
CA GLU A 15 -6.02 -2.26 -11.24
C GLU A 15 -6.04 -2.53 -9.73
N GLY A 16 -4.87 -2.68 -9.10
CA GLY A 16 -4.76 -2.99 -7.68
C GLY A 16 -3.36 -2.81 -7.11
N ILE A 17 -3.28 -2.77 -5.78
CA ILE A 17 -2.04 -2.72 -5.01
C ILE A 17 -2.07 -3.75 -3.87
N ILE A 18 -0.89 -4.28 -3.53
CA ILE A 18 -0.71 -5.16 -2.37
C ILE A 18 0.21 -4.43 -1.37
N VAL A 19 -0.31 -4.15 -0.17
CA VAL A 19 0.48 -3.60 0.93
C VAL A 19 1.18 -4.76 1.62
N SER A 20 2.49 -4.87 1.37
CA SER A 20 3.33 -5.97 1.83
C SER A 20 4.66 -5.46 2.38
N ASN A 21 5.15 -6.09 3.45
CA ASN A 21 6.55 -6.01 3.89
C ASN A 21 7.28 -7.35 3.66
N HIS A 22 6.72 -8.21 2.81
CA HIS A 22 7.19 -9.55 2.47
C HIS A 22 7.35 -10.48 3.70
N GLY A 23 6.43 -10.36 4.67
CA GLY A 23 6.48 -11.09 5.93
C GLY A 23 7.69 -10.73 6.80
N GLY A 24 8.19 -9.49 6.69
CA GLY A 24 9.36 -9.01 7.42
C GLY A 24 10.70 -9.55 6.92
N ARG A 25 10.75 -10.23 5.77
CA ARG A 25 11.95 -10.94 5.28
C ARG A 25 12.84 -10.11 4.35
N GLN A 26 12.38 -8.93 3.94
CA GLN A 26 13.07 -8.12 2.92
C GLN A 26 13.86 -6.98 3.55
N LEU A 27 13.25 -6.25 4.48
CA LEU A 27 13.87 -5.17 5.24
C LEU A 27 13.55 -5.39 6.73
N ASP A 28 14.59 -5.56 7.54
CA ASP A 28 14.44 -5.65 8.98
C ASP A 28 13.84 -4.35 9.54
N THR A 29 12.97 -4.48 10.54
CA THR A 29 12.30 -3.36 11.25
C THR A 29 11.41 -2.47 10.38
N CYS A 30 11.04 -2.91 9.18
CA CYS A 30 9.98 -2.25 8.43
C CYS A 30 8.68 -2.21 9.23
N GLN A 31 7.91 -1.14 9.03
CA GLN A 31 6.57 -0.98 9.59
C GLN A 31 5.72 -2.24 9.32
N SER A 32 4.82 -2.56 10.24
CA SER A 32 3.84 -3.62 10.01
C SER A 32 2.88 -3.18 8.90
N THR A 33 2.46 -4.13 8.06
CA THR A 33 1.55 -3.86 6.93
C THR A 33 0.20 -3.31 7.36
N ILE A 34 -0.30 -3.72 8.53
CA ILE A 34 -1.55 -3.18 9.08
C ILE A 34 -1.40 -1.72 9.52
N ASP A 35 -0.23 -1.32 10.04
CA ASP A 35 0.01 0.05 10.47
C ASP A 35 0.17 1.01 9.28
N ALA A 36 0.66 0.53 8.12
CA ALA A 36 0.84 1.38 6.92
C ALA A 36 -0.45 1.56 6.12
N LEU A 37 -1.41 0.65 6.26
CA LEU A 37 -2.65 0.65 5.47
C LEU A 37 -3.45 1.97 5.58
N PRO A 38 -3.66 2.58 6.76
CA PRO A 38 -4.43 3.82 6.85
C PRO A 38 -3.83 4.97 6.04
N ASP A 39 -2.50 5.15 6.09
CA ASP A 39 -1.81 6.22 5.37
C ASP A 39 -1.87 6.01 3.85
N ILE A 40 -1.75 4.76 3.41
CA ILE A 40 -1.90 4.38 2.00
C ILE A 40 -3.34 4.67 1.52
N MET A 41 -4.35 4.23 2.27
CA MET A 41 -5.75 4.47 1.92
C MET A 41 -6.08 5.97 1.85
N ASN A 42 -5.57 6.76 2.79
CA ASN A 42 -5.74 8.20 2.81
C ASN A 42 -5.12 8.88 1.57
N ALA A 43 -3.97 8.39 1.10
CA ALA A 43 -3.29 8.99 -0.04
C ALA A 43 -3.97 8.71 -1.38
N ILE A 44 -4.60 7.54 -1.54
CA ILE A 44 -5.20 7.09 -2.81
C ILE A 44 -6.71 7.36 -2.92
N SER A 45 -7.42 7.45 -1.80
CA SER A 45 -8.89 7.60 -1.77
C SER A 45 -9.40 8.90 -2.42
N SER A 46 -8.56 9.93 -2.54
CA SER A 46 -8.91 11.17 -3.25
C SER A 46 -8.66 11.11 -4.77
N GLU A 47 -7.98 10.09 -5.29
CA GLU A 47 -7.49 10.07 -6.67
C GLU A 47 -8.19 9.04 -7.57
N VAL A 48 -8.87 8.04 -6.99
CA VAL A 48 -9.57 6.98 -7.74
C VAL A 48 -10.88 6.56 -7.09
N HIS A 49 -11.86 6.20 -7.92
CA HIS A 49 -13.16 5.71 -7.47
C HIS A 49 -13.18 4.21 -7.15
N GLN A 50 -12.28 3.40 -7.73
CA GLN A 50 -12.18 1.96 -7.47
C GLN A 50 -10.76 1.45 -7.80
N ILE A 51 -10.09 0.89 -6.80
CA ILE A 51 -8.83 0.13 -6.91
C ILE A 51 -8.87 -0.99 -5.87
N ASP A 52 -8.42 -2.19 -6.23
CA ASP A 52 -8.34 -3.30 -5.28
C ASP A 52 -7.11 -3.15 -4.38
N VAL A 53 -7.32 -3.19 -3.07
CA VAL A 53 -6.24 -3.10 -2.07
C VAL A 53 -6.23 -4.37 -1.24
N HIS A 54 -5.15 -5.13 -1.35
CA HIS A 54 -4.89 -6.32 -0.54
C HIS A 54 -3.75 -6.07 0.45
N ILE A 55 -3.70 -6.88 1.51
CA ILE A 55 -2.62 -6.84 2.52
C ILE A 55 -2.09 -8.26 2.78
N ASP A 56 -0.80 -8.37 3.08
CA ASP A 56 -0.19 -9.59 3.63
C ASP A 56 0.70 -9.26 4.84
N GLY A 57 1.23 -10.28 5.52
CA GLY A 57 2.11 -10.12 6.69
C GLY A 57 1.34 -10.13 8.01
N GLY A 58 1.78 -11.00 8.92
CA GLY A 58 1.24 -11.21 10.26
C GLY A 58 2.29 -11.81 11.18
#